data_AF-A0A963GMD6-F1
#
_entry.id   AF-A0A963GMD6-F1
#
_cell.length_a   1.000
_cell.length_b   1.000
_cell.length_c   1.000
_cell.angle_alpha   90.00
_cell.angle_beta   90.00
_cell.angle_gamma   90.00
#
_symmetry.space_group_name_H-M   'P 1'
#
loop_
_entity.id
_entity.type
_entity.pdbx_description
1 polymer ?
#
loop_
_entity_poly.entity_id
_entity_poly.type
_entity_poly.pdbx_seq_one_letter_code
_entity_poly.pdbx_strand_id
1 'polypeptide(L)' 'MAYLLSYRHLEEMMAERGVDVDHSSVYRWVQKFTLQLEAAFRKGQKRPVSQNWRMDET' A
#
# COMPACT_ATOMS: atom_id res chain seq x y z
N MET A 1 7.19 -8.29 14.87
CA MET A 1 8.03 -7.09 14.65
C MET A 1 7.13 -6.03 14.04
N ALA A 2 6.96 -4.89 14.71
CA ALA A 2 6.14 -3.79 14.19
C ALA A 2 7.00 -2.93 13.28
N TYR A 3 6.78 -3.08 11.99
CA TYR A 3 7.41 -2.22 11.00
C TYR A 3 6.81 -0.82 11.13
N LEU A 4 7.61 0.14 11.59
CA LEU A 4 7.24 1.54 11.52
C LEU A 4 7.11 1.86 10.04
N LEU A 5 5.93 2.36 9.61
CA LEU A 5 5.55 2.57 8.21
C LEU A 5 6.32 3.72 7.52
N SER A 6 7.63 3.78 7.74
CA SER A 6 8.56 4.68 7.08
C SER A 6 8.97 4.13 5.71
N TYR A 7 9.34 5.01 4.78
CA TYR A 7 9.77 4.61 3.43
C TYR A 7 11.03 3.74 3.43
N ARG A 8 11.93 3.94 4.40
CA ARG A 8 13.11 3.07 4.61
C ARG A 8 12.71 1.65 4.97
N HIS A 9 11.69 1.51 5.81
CA HIS A 9 11.17 0.20 6.18
C HIS A 9 10.58 -0.53 4.96
N LEU A 10 9.86 0.20 4.11
CA LEU A 10 9.32 -0.36 2.88
C LEU A 10 10.43 -0.80 1.90
N GLU A 11 11.50 -0.01 1.80
CA GLU A 11 12.72 -0.38 1.06
C GLU A 11 13.32 -1.69 1.60
N GLU A 12 13.49 -1.82 2.93
CA GLU A 12 13.97 -3.06 3.57
C GLU A 12 13.05 -4.27 3.27
N MET A 13 11.74 -4.12 3.42
CA MET A 13 10.77 -5.18 3.12
C MET A 13 10.76 -5.58 1.64
N MET A 14 11.02 -4.63 0.73
CA MET A 14 11.14 -4.93 -0.71
C MET A 14 12.46 -5.64 -1.01
N ALA A 15 13.56 -5.22 -0.37
CA ALA A 15 14.86 -5.86 -0.48
C ALA A 15 14.84 -7.31 0.03
N GLU A 16 14.14 -7.58 1.14
CA GLU A 16 13.90 -8.95 1.65
C GLU A 16 13.20 -9.84 0.62
N ARG A 17 12.39 -9.26 -0.28
CA ARG A 17 11.70 -9.97 -1.37
C ARG A 17 12.51 -10.01 -2.68
N GLY A 18 13.77 -9.56 -2.65
CA GLY A 18 14.67 -9.51 -3.80
C GLY A 18 14.43 -8.33 -4.73
N VAL A 19 13.73 -7.29 -4.28
CA VAL A 19 13.43 -6.09 -5.05
C VAL A 19 14.24 -4.91 -4.50
N ASP A 20 15.30 -4.54 -5.22
CA ASP A 20 16.16 -3.40 -4.87
C ASP A 20 15.54 -2.08 -5.34
N VAL A 21 15.07 -1.26 -4.40
CA VAL A 21 14.38 0.00 -4.67
C VAL A 21 14.76 1.03 -3.61
N ASP A 22 15.33 2.15 -4.03
CA ASP A 22 15.62 3.26 -3.13
C ASP A 22 14.33 3.87 -2.53
N HIS A 23 14.37 4.25 -1.26
CA HIS A 23 13.26 4.88 -0.54
C HIS A 23 12.62 6.10 -1.27
N SER A 24 13.39 6.88 -2.04
CA SER A 24 12.85 8.00 -2.84
C SER A 24 11.99 7.53 -4.02
N SER A 25 12.24 6.33 -4.52
CA SER A 25 11.45 5.70 -5.57
C SER A 25 10.10 5.25 -5.02
N VAL A 26 10.09 4.66 -3.82
CA VAL A 26 8.85 4.33 -3.09
C VAL A 26 8.02 5.60 -2.85
N TYR A 27 8.64 6.69 -2.41
CA TYR A 27 7.96 7.97 -2.21
C TYR A 27 7.30 8.49 -3.51
N ARG A 28 8.03 8.47 -4.63
CA ARG A 28 7.51 8.88 -5.95
C ARG A 28 6.34 7.99 -6.41
N TRP A 29 6.41 6.70 -6.14
CA TRP A 29 5.28 5.79 -6.41
C TRP A 29 4.08 6.12 -5.55
N VAL A 30 4.25 6.34 -4.25
CA VAL A 30 3.15 6.73 -3.36
C VAL A 30 2.48 8.00 -3.89
N GLN A 31 3.24 9.06 -4.23
CA GLN A 31 2.65 10.27 -4.81
C GLN A 31 1.86 9.99 -6.11
N LYS A 32 2.43 9.19 -7.02
CA LYS A 32 1.81 8.87 -8.32
C LYS A 32 0.53 8.04 -8.15
N PHE A 33 0.58 7.00 -7.34
CA PHE A 33 -0.51 6.04 -7.20
C PHE A 33 -1.58 6.51 -6.23
N THR A 34 -1.28 7.39 -5.26
CA THR A 34 -2.28 7.91 -4.32
C THR A 34 -3.44 8.56 -5.05
N LEU A 35 -3.17 9.42 -6.03
CA LEU A 35 -4.21 10.09 -6.82
C LEU A 35 -5.05 9.09 -7.64
N GLN A 36 -4.41 8.05 -8.17
CA GLN A 36 -5.09 7.00 -8.95
C GLN A 36 -5.99 6.13 -8.06
N LEU A 37 -5.49 5.76 -6.88
CA LEU A 37 -6.23 5.01 -5.88
C LEU A 37 -7.39 5.82 -5.34
N GLU A 38 -7.19 7.09 -5.00
CA GLU A 38 -8.28 7.99 -4.60
C GLU A 38 -9.37 8.07 -5.66
N ALA A 39 -8.98 8.26 -6.93
CA ALA A 39 -9.93 8.31 -8.02
C ALA A 39 -10.70 6.98 -8.17
N ALA A 40 -10.03 5.83 -8.04
CA ALA A 40 -10.67 4.52 -8.10
C ALA A 40 -11.63 4.28 -6.93
N PHE A 41 -11.25 4.67 -5.71
CA PHE A 41 -12.09 4.57 -4.52
C PHE A 41 -13.32 5.48 -4.62
N ARG A 42 -13.15 6.71 -5.09
CA ARG A 42 -14.26 7.67 -5.29
C ARG A 42 -15.23 7.22 -6.37
N LYS A 43 -14.73 6.57 -7.43
CA LYS A 43 -15.56 6.00 -8.51
C LYS A 43 -16.42 4.81 -8.06
N GLY A 44 -16.31 4.38 -6.80
CA GLY A 44 -17.12 3.26 -6.30
C GLY A 44 -16.76 1.93 -6.94
N GLN A 45 -15.56 1.78 -7.52
CA GLN A 45 -15.04 0.53 -8.09
C GLN A 45 -14.65 -0.47 -6.98
N LYS A 46 -15.46 -0.56 -5.93
CA LYS A 46 -15.34 -1.58 -4.92
C LYS A 46 -16.01 -2.84 -5.47
N ARG A 47 -15.28 -3.96 -5.45
CA ARG A 47 -15.88 -5.24 -5.75
C ARG A 47 -17.02 -5.49 -4.74
N PRO A 48 -18.17 -6.03 -5.17
CA PRO A 48 -19.18 -6.48 -4.23
C PRO A 48 -18.54 -7.52 -3.32
N VAL A 49 -18.36 -7.16 -2.05
CA VAL A 49 -17.91 -8.10 -1.02
C VAL A 49 -19.09 -8.96 -0.61
N SER A 50 -18.84 -10.23 -0.28
CA SER A 50 -19.87 -11.09 0.32
C SER A 50 -20.45 -10.42 1.56
N GLN A 51 -21.71 -10.69 1.90
CA GLN A 51 -22.36 -10.14 3.11
C GLN A 51 -21.56 -10.36 4.41
N ASN A 52 -20.69 -11.37 4.45
CA ASN A 52 -19.89 -11.72 5.60
C ASN A 52 -18.48 -11.09 5.58
N TRP A 53 -18.39 -9.79 5.27
CA TRP A 53 -17.15 -9.04 5.50
C TRP A 53 -16.97 -8.85 7.00
N ARG A 54 -15.93 -9.48 7.57
CA ARG A 54 -15.52 -9.26 8.95
C ARG A 54 -14.23 -8.45 8.92
N MET A 55 -14.26 -7.30 9.57
CA MET A 55 -13.04 -6.55 9.87
C MET A 55 -12.41 -7.25 11.07
N ASP A 56 -11.24 -7.85 10.91
CA ASP A 56 -10.48 -8.37 12.05
C ASP A 56 -9.99 -7.19 12.88
N GLU A 57 -10.56 -7.01 14.07
CA GLU A 57 -10.09 -6.03 15.05
C GLU A 57 -8.74 -6.51 15.60
N THR A 58 -7.71 -5.68 15.50
CA THR A 58 -6.39 -5.86 16.12
C THR A 58 -6.18 -4.81 17.19
#